data_AF-J8ZP11-F1
#
_entry.id   AF-J8ZP11-F1
#
_cell.length_a   1.000
_cell.length_b   1.000
_cell.length_c   1.000
_cell.angle_alpha   90.00
_cell.angle_beta   90.00
_cell.angle_gamma   90.00
#
_symmetry.space_group_name_H-M   'P 1'
#
loop_
_entity.id
_entity.type
_entity.pdbx_description
1 polymer ?
#
loop_
_entity_poly.entity_id
_entity_poly.type
_entity_poly.pdbx_seq_one_letter_code
_entity_poly.pdbx_strand_id
1 'polypeptide(L)'
;MTQCTSLVLCLNPTGIQKEFLDYVKESRCILKVYTSEQLSDWKKVDLYHVLDIEAYKDSPLHIVFLKNQQKKAIYKYHPDKNKKSSKEVAYLIDKAFSILSDENRRFKYDSYIFDESIPEERNYNTTEFFEVFGPIFEKNLKYSTKKDMPLLGNKETPLQSVQFFYKSWRAFESKRSFDYFFVTNSMDNMNSYQRKEELTRQKNNIKKKSAQEIQRISRLVEMAYNCDPRLNHLNQKSVKEKLDIKNIKINPKLISNGWTENEIKILGCLIEEDKNKKQQHDWENLFSRFNLNNDAGKNYNEFLVKGKEIIRMGIKKSSSAPGFVPRKRK
;
A
#
# COMPACT_ATOMS: atom_id res chain seq x y z
N MET A 1 -5.52 -7.45 -22.01
CA MET A 1 -4.63 -7.44 -23.18
C MET A 1 -3.34 -6.72 -22.80
N THR A 2 -2.40 -7.46 -22.24
CA THR A 2 -1.04 -7.02 -21.91
C THR A 2 -0.22 -7.00 -23.19
N GLN A 3 -0.07 -5.84 -23.82
CA GLN A 3 0.96 -5.67 -24.84
C GLN A 3 2.31 -5.57 -24.14
N CYS A 4 2.94 -6.72 -23.90
CA CYS A 4 4.39 -6.80 -23.79
C CYS A 4 4.97 -6.38 -25.15
N THR A 5 5.29 -5.11 -25.31
CA THR A 5 6.18 -4.65 -26.38
C THR A 5 7.60 -5.09 -26.03
N SER A 6 7.89 -6.38 -26.24
CA SER A 6 9.29 -6.83 -26.30
C SER A 6 9.92 -6.17 -27.52
N LEU A 7 10.56 -5.03 -27.31
CA LEU A 7 11.38 -4.35 -28.29
C LEU A 7 12.50 -5.33 -28.70
N VAL A 8 12.34 -5.97 -29.86
CA VAL A 8 13.43 -6.65 -30.53
C VAL A 8 14.37 -5.55 -31.02
N LEU A 9 15.31 -5.17 -30.15
CA LEU A 9 16.38 -4.24 -30.48
C LEU A 9 17.29 -4.95 -31.48
N CYS A 10 17.08 -4.65 -32.76
CA CYS A 10 18.03 -5.02 -33.81
C CYS A 10 19.37 -4.36 -33.48
N LEU A 11 20.47 -5.11 -33.52
CA LEU A 11 21.81 -4.60 -33.17
C LEU A 11 22.25 -3.42 -34.05
N ASN A 12 21.68 -3.29 -35.25
CA ASN A 12 21.88 -2.18 -36.18
C ASN A 12 20.55 -1.83 -36.89
N PRO A 13 19.68 -1.01 -36.28
CA PRO A 13 18.41 -0.64 -36.90
C PRO A 13 18.67 0.26 -38.12
N THR A 14 17.93 0.04 -39.21
CA THR A 14 18.02 0.83 -40.45
C THR A 14 16.64 1.33 -40.88
N GLY A 15 16.60 2.39 -41.69
CA GLY A 15 15.36 3.03 -42.14
C GLY A 15 14.45 3.44 -40.99
N ILE A 16 13.17 3.04 -41.09
CA ILE A 16 12.09 3.38 -40.13
C ILE A 16 12.45 2.97 -38.68
N GLN A 17 13.16 1.85 -38.49
CA GLN A 17 13.56 1.41 -37.15
C GLN A 17 14.58 2.35 -36.51
N LYS A 18 15.49 2.91 -37.32
CA LYS A 18 16.48 3.89 -36.85
C LYS A 18 15.79 5.20 -36.50
N GLU A 19 14.89 5.66 -37.38
CA GLU A 19 14.10 6.87 -37.14
C GLU A 19 13.27 6.76 -35.87
N PHE A 20 12.61 5.62 -35.65
CA PHE A 20 11.88 5.34 -34.42
C PHE A 20 12.80 5.35 -33.19
N LEU A 21 13.97 4.70 -33.26
CA LEU A 21 14.92 4.69 -32.16
C LEU A 21 15.46 6.08 -31.85
N ASP A 22 15.77 6.87 -32.88
CA ASP A 22 16.26 8.24 -32.73
C ASP A 22 15.16 9.15 -32.16
N TYR A 23 13.90 8.99 -32.61
CA TYR A 23 12.74 9.64 -32.01
C TYR A 23 12.59 9.29 -30.52
N VAL A 24 12.69 8.00 -30.15
CA VAL A 24 12.61 7.57 -28.74
C VAL A 24 13.76 8.18 -27.92
N LYS A 25 15.00 8.15 -28.44
CA LYS A 25 16.18 8.74 -27.78
C LYS A 25 16.05 10.25 -27.60
N GLU A 26 15.45 10.93 -28.57
CA GLU A 26 15.19 12.36 -28.51
C GLU A 26 14.09 12.71 -27.52
N SER A 27 13.00 11.94 -27.49
CA SER A 27 11.89 12.14 -26.55
C SER A 27 12.33 11.90 -25.11
N ARG A 28 13.30 11.01 -24.88
CA ARG A 28 13.93 10.78 -23.57
C ARG A 28 15.13 11.70 -23.28
N CYS A 29 15.32 12.75 -24.08
CA CYS A 29 16.37 13.73 -23.82
C CYS A 29 16.05 14.54 -22.56
N ILE A 30 17.02 14.63 -21.64
CA ILE A 30 16.89 15.36 -20.36
C ILE A 30 16.42 16.80 -20.59
N LEU A 31 16.92 17.45 -21.66
CA LEU A 31 16.57 18.82 -22.03
C LEU A 31 15.15 19.00 -22.57
N LYS A 32 14.48 17.91 -23.01
CA LYS A 32 13.07 17.93 -23.43
C LYS A 32 12.13 17.55 -22.28
N VAL A 33 12.57 16.65 -21.40
CA VAL A 33 11.76 16.13 -20.29
C VAL A 33 11.65 17.12 -19.14
N TYR A 34 12.74 17.86 -18.85
CA TYR A 34 12.79 18.78 -17.72
C TYR A 34 12.95 20.23 -18.15
N THR A 35 12.33 21.14 -17.40
CA THR A 35 12.52 22.58 -17.59
C THR A 35 13.88 23.03 -17.04
N SER A 36 14.40 24.17 -17.50
CA SER A 36 15.66 24.72 -17.00
C SER A 36 15.66 24.96 -15.49
N GLU A 37 14.51 25.31 -14.90
CA GLU A 37 14.38 25.47 -13.46
C GLU A 37 14.52 24.13 -12.72
N GLN A 38 13.87 23.07 -13.23
CA GLN A 38 14.02 21.74 -12.66
C GLN A 38 15.46 21.23 -12.76
N LEU A 39 16.15 21.55 -13.87
CA LEU A 39 17.53 21.16 -14.08
C LEU A 39 18.53 21.82 -13.10
N SER A 40 18.11 22.89 -12.41
CA SER A 40 18.93 23.52 -11.38
C SER A 40 18.92 22.77 -10.03
N ASP A 41 17.89 21.94 -9.77
CA ASP A 41 17.71 21.21 -8.52
C ASP A 41 17.58 19.70 -8.77
N TRP A 42 18.61 18.95 -8.32
CA TRP A 42 18.67 17.50 -8.46
C TRP A 42 17.49 16.77 -7.80
N LYS A 43 16.81 17.39 -6.82
CA LYS A 43 15.64 16.80 -6.17
C LYS A 43 14.39 16.80 -7.05
N LYS A 44 14.32 17.68 -8.04
CA LYS A 44 13.18 17.80 -8.97
C LYS A 44 13.30 16.87 -10.19
N VAL A 45 14.38 16.10 -10.28
CA VAL A 45 14.76 15.31 -11.45
C VAL A 45 14.97 13.84 -11.05
N ASP A 46 14.62 12.91 -11.95
CA ASP A 46 14.94 11.49 -11.76
C ASP A 46 16.41 11.23 -12.15
N LEU A 47 17.24 10.92 -11.16
CA LEU A 47 18.68 10.68 -11.36
C LEU A 47 18.94 9.40 -12.18
N TYR A 48 18.02 8.42 -12.15
CA TYR A 48 18.12 7.25 -13.01
C TYR A 48 17.89 7.62 -14.47
N HIS A 49 16.96 8.54 -14.74
CA HIS A 49 16.71 9.07 -16.09
C HIS A 49 17.89 9.91 -16.60
N VAL A 50 18.53 10.69 -15.72
CA VAL A 50 19.72 11.49 -16.08
C VAL A 50 20.86 10.62 -16.61
N LEU A 51 21.03 9.40 -16.08
CA LEU A 51 22.03 8.45 -16.53
C LEU A 51 21.52 7.40 -17.52
N ASP A 52 20.24 7.46 -17.94
CA ASP A 52 19.58 6.52 -18.86
C ASP A 52 19.64 5.05 -18.37
N ILE A 53 19.29 4.84 -17.09
CA ILE A 53 19.38 3.54 -16.39
C ILE A 53 18.11 3.18 -15.60
N GLU A 54 16.95 3.71 -15.95
CA GLU A 54 15.69 3.47 -15.23
C GLU A 54 15.31 1.99 -15.19
N ALA A 55 15.65 1.24 -16.25
CA ALA A 55 15.43 -0.21 -16.31
C ALA A 55 16.18 -0.99 -15.21
N TYR A 56 17.22 -0.39 -14.62
CA TYR A 56 18.07 -1.02 -13.60
C TYR A 56 17.78 -0.50 -12.18
N LYS A 57 16.66 0.20 -11.97
CA LYS A 57 16.29 0.81 -10.67
C LYS A 57 16.26 -0.19 -9.52
N ASP A 58 15.77 -1.41 -9.76
CA ASP A 58 15.71 -2.47 -8.76
C ASP A 58 16.85 -3.51 -8.88
N SER A 59 17.76 -3.29 -9.82
CA SER A 59 18.92 -4.16 -10.04
C SER A 59 20.14 -3.70 -9.25
N PRO A 60 21.05 -4.62 -8.88
CA PRO A 60 22.38 -4.25 -8.38
C PRO A 60 23.12 -3.47 -9.47
N LEU A 61 23.71 -2.33 -9.10
CA LEU A 61 24.44 -1.46 -10.02
C LEU A 61 25.93 -1.57 -9.76
N HIS A 62 26.70 -1.94 -10.78
CA HIS A 62 28.15 -2.01 -10.68
C HIS A 62 28.78 -0.64 -11.03
N ILE A 63 29.80 -0.24 -10.26
CA ILE A 63 30.44 1.08 -10.40
C ILE A 63 31.02 1.33 -11.81
N VAL A 64 31.56 0.30 -12.46
CA VAL A 64 32.10 0.42 -13.83
C VAL A 64 31.00 0.71 -14.84
N PHE A 65 29.84 0.08 -14.69
CA PHE A 65 28.68 0.34 -15.53
C PHE A 65 28.23 1.80 -15.38
N LEU A 66 28.10 2.28 -14.13
CA LEU A 66 27.73 3.66 -13.85
C LEU A 66 28.72 4.68 -14.41
N LYS A 67 30.03 4.44 -14.27
CA LYS A 67 31.08 5.30 -14.86
C LYS A 67 30.95 5.39 -16.38
N ASN A 68 30.66 4.27 -17.04
CA ASN A 68 30.48 4.25 -18.48
C ASN A 68 29.22 5.03 -18.91
N GLN A 69 28.12 4.93 -18.17
CA GLN A 69 26.91 5.72 -18.45
C GLN A 69 27.11 7.21 -18.19
N GLN A 70 27.77 7.56 -17.09
CA GLN A 70 28.16 8.95 -16.80
C GLN A 70 29.00 9.54 -17.95
N LYS A 71 30.01 8.82 -18.44
CA LYS A 71 30.84 9.27 -19.58
C LYS A 71 30.01 9.52 -20.85
N LYS A 72 29.07 8.62 -21.16
CA LYS A 72 28.14 8.78 -22.29
C LYS A 72 27.25 10.01 -22.12
N ALA A 73 26.71 10.22 -20.92
CA ALA A 73 25.88 11.38 -20.60
C ALA A 73 26.68 12.69 -20.72
N ILE A 74 27.89 12.75 -20.13
CA ILE A 74 28.79 13.91 -20.24
C ILE A 74 29.08 14.21 -21.70
N TYR A 75 29.41 13.21 -22.51
CA TYR A 75 29.68 13.41 -23.94
C TYR A 75 28.45 13.99 -24.68
N LYS A 76 27.25 13.47 -24.40
CA LYS A 76 25.99 13.88 -25.03
C LYS A 76 25.56 15.30 -24.62
N TYR A 77 25.78 15.67 -23.36
CA TYR A 77 25.31 16.92 -22.77
C TYR A 77 26.45 17.90 -22.46
N HIS A 78 27.63 17.73 -23.07
CA HIS A 78 28.74 18.66 -22.85
C HIS A 78 28.37 20.07 -23.36
N PRO A 79 28.54 21.15 -22.57
CA PRO A 79 28.11 22.49 -22.96
C PRO A 79 28.80 23.00 -24.22
N ASP A 80 30.06 22.61 -24.44
CA ASP A 80 30.84 22.98 -25.64
C ASP A 80 30.32 22.30 -26.93
N LYS A 81 29.79 21.07 -26.82
CA LYS A 81 29.29 20.29 -27.97
C LYS A 81 27.81 20.49 -28.22
N ASN A 82 27.05 20.85 -27.19
CA ASN A 82 25.62 21.03 -27.25
C ASN A 82 25.25 22.38 -26.64
N LYS A 83 25.03 23.39 -27.49
CA LYS A 83 24.69 24.76 -27.10
C LYS A 83 23.40 24.88 -26.28
N LYS A 84 22.53 23.86 -26.33
CA LYS A 84 21.29 23.79 -25.53
C LYS A 84 21.54 23.22 -24.12
N SER A 85 22.70 22.60 -23.89
CA SER A 85 23.09 22.08 -22.60
C SER A 85 23.75 23.17 -21.75
N SER A 86 23.54 23.10 -20.45
CA SER A 86 24.00 24.10 -19.50
C SER A 86 24.93 23.49 -18.46
N LYS A 87 25.60 24.34 -17.66
CA LYS A 87 26.51 23.86 -16.59
C LYS A 87 25.75 23.08 -15.52
N GLU A 88 24.48 23.42 -15.30
CA GLU A 88 23.57 22.76 -14.38
C GLU A 88 23.34 21.29 -14.77
N VAL A 89 23.23 21.01 -16.07
CA VAL A 89 23.09 19.62 -16.58
C VAL A 89 24.34 18.80 -16.30
N ALA A 90 25.53 19.38 -16.49
CA ALA A 90 26.78 18.71 -16.15
C ALA A 90 26.86 18.42 -14.65
N TYR A 91 26.49 19.39 -13.80
CA TYR A 91 26.40 19.20 -12.35
C TYR A 91 25.42 18.07 -11.98
N LEU A 92 24.25 18.01 -12.62
CA LEU A 92 23.27 16.96 -12.39
C LEU A 92 23.80 15.57 -12.73
N ILE A 93 24.52 15.42 -13.85
CA ILE A 93 25.11 14.14 -14.26
C ILE A 93 26.12 13.66 -13.21
N ASP A 94 26.99 14.55 -12.74
CA ASP A 94 27.98 14.22 -11.71
C ASP A 94 27.32 13.93 -10.36
N LYS A 95 26.26 14.67 -10.01
CA LYS A 95 25.45 14.44 -8.81
C LYS A 95 24.73 13.09 -8.86
N ALA A 96 24.12 12.76 -10.00
CA ALA A 96 23.45 11.49 -10.24
C ALA A 96 24.43 10.33 -10.07
N PHE A 97 25.62 10.42 -10.67
CA PHE A 97 26.67 9.43 -10.48
C PHE A 97 27.07 9.31 -9.01
N SER A 98 27.35 10.43 -8.32
CA SER A 98 27.79 10.43 -6.91
C SER A 98 26.77 9.82 -5.94
N ILE A 99 25.48 9.98 -6.21
CA ILE A 99 24.40 9.40 -5.39
C ILE A 99 24.19 7.92 -5.73
N LEU A 100 24.10 7.58 -7.02
CA LEU A 100 23.77 6.22 -7.46
C LEU A 100 24.95 5.24 -7.35
N SER A 101 26.19 5.74 -7.30
CA SER A 101 27.40 4.94 -7.14
C SER A 101 27.58 4.36 -5.73
N ASP A 102 27.03 5.02 -4.72
CA ASP A 102 27.15 4.61 -3.31
C ASP A 102 25.83 3.98 -2.87
N GLU A 103 25.89 2.74 -2.38
CA GLU A 103 24.69 1.97 -2.04
C GLU A 103 23.84 2.64 -0.96
N ASN A 104 24.47 3.27 0.03
CA ASN A 104 23.77 3.95 1.11
C ASN A 104 23.10 5.23 0.61
N ARG A 105 23.78 6.02 -0.21
CA ARG A 105 23.19 7.21 -0.84
C ARG A 105 22.08 6.85 -1.80
N ARG A 106 22.27 5.82 -2.63
CA ARG A 106 21.24 5.27 -3.52
C ARG A 106 20.03 4.81 -2.71
N PHE A 107 20.21 4.09 -1.61
CA PHE A 107 19.12 3.66 -0.74
C PHE A 107 18.32 4.84 -0.17
N LYS A 108 19.00 5.91 0.27
CA LYS A 108 18.34 7.14 0.72
C LYS A 108 17.60 7.84 -0.42
N TYR A 109 18.15 7.82 -1.63
CA TYR A 109 17.52 8.40 -2.81
C TYR A 109 16.28 7.62 -3.23
N ASP A 110 16.38 6.29 -3.28
CA ASP A 110 15.25 5.40 -3.54
C ASP A 110 14.14 5.59 -2.51
N SER A 111 14.50 5.79 -1.24
CA SER A 111 13.56 6.11 -0.17
C SER A 111 12.85 7.45 -0.41
N TYR A 112 13.53 8.43 -1.00
CA TYR A 112 13.00 9.76 -1.31
C TYR A 112 12.02 9.73 -2.50
N ILE A 113 12.37 9.02 -3.58
CA ILE A 113 11.53 8.92 -4.79
C ILE A 113 10.49 7.80 -4.74
N PHE A 114 10.29 7.19 -3.56
CA PHE A 114 9.35 6.10 -3.39
C PHE A 114 7.90 6.61 -3.44
N ASP A 115 7.07 5.87 -4.15
CA ASP A 115 5.64 6.13 -4.26
C ASP A 115 4.91 5.74 -2.97
N GLU A 116 4.40 6.75 -2.27
CA GLU A 116 3.67 6.59 -0.99
C GLU A 116 2.16 6.38 -1.19
N SER A 117 1.66 6.28 -2.42
CA SER A 117 0.24 6.11 -2.69
C SER A 117 -0.33 4.86 -2.01
N ILE A 118 -1.49 5.04 -1.37
CA ILE A 118 -2.32 3.96 -0.82
C ILE A 118 -3.52 3.81 -1.76
N PRO A 119 -4.00 2.58 -2.02
CA PRO A 119 -5.20 2.37 -2.82
C PRO A 119 -6.43 3.10 -2.28
N GLU A 120 -7.43 3.30 -3.13
CA GLU A 120 -8.71 3.85 -2.72
C GLU A 120 -9.48 2.86 -1.83
N GLU A 121 -10.20 3.37 -0.85
CA GLU A 121 -11.03 2.54 0.03
C GLU A 121 -12.36 2.23 -0.68
N ARG A 122 -12.45 1.02 -1.24
CA ARG A 122 -13.63 0.53 -1.97
C ARG A 122 -13.73 -0.99 -1.86
N ASN A 123 -14.86 -1.54 -2.31
CA ASN A 123 -14.98 -2.97 -2.47
C ASN A 123 -14.16 -3.43 -3.68
N TYR A 124 -13.22 -4.34 -3.45
CA TYR A 124 -12.42 -4.99 -4.47
C TYR A 124 -12.99 -6.38 -4.76
N ASN A 125 -13.08 -6.75 -6.03
CA ASN A 125 -13.30 -8.15 -6.37
C ASN A 125 -12.03 -8.97 -6.07
N THR A 126 -12.14 -10.30 -6.09
CA THR A 126 -11.03 -11.16 -5.69
C THR A 126 -9.76 -10.95 -6.53
N THR A 127 -9.90 -10.77 -7.83
CA THR A 127 -8.77 -10.57 -8.75
C THR A 127 -8.12 -9.20 -8.55
N GLU A 128 -8.93 -8.14 -8.52
CA GLU A 128 -8.49 -6.76 -8.31
C GLU A 128 -7.78 -6.59 -6.97
N PHE A 129 -8.23 -7.28 -5.92
CA PHE A 129 -7.57 -7.23 -4.63
C PHE A 129 -6.09 -7.62 -4.73
N PHE A 130 -5.78 -8.75 -5.36
CA PHE A 130 -4.38 -9.21 -5.49
C PHE A 130 -3.59 -8.34 -6.47
N GLU A 131 -4.21 -7.90 -7.57
CA GLU A 131 -3.58 -7.02 -8.56
C GLU A 131 -3.23 -5.63 -7.99
N VAL A 132 -4.04 -5.11 -7.07
CA VAL A 132 -3.83 -3.79 -6.46
C VAL A 132 -2.92 -3.89 -5.24
N PHE A 133 -3.24 -4.75 -4.28
CA PHE A 133 -2.51 -4.80 -3.01
C PHE A 133 -1.18 -5.56 -3.13
N GLY A 134 -1.11 -6.58 -3.99
CA GLY A 134 0.10 -7.41 -4.16
C GLY A 134 1.34 -6.59 -4.48
N PRO A 135 1.35 -5.84 -5.60
CA PRO A 135 2.50 -5.00 -5.98
C PRO A 135 2.85 -3.94 -4.93
N ILE A 136 1.88 -3.43 -4.19
CA ILE A 136 2.12 -2.42 -3.16
C ILE A 136 2.84 -3.04 -1.97
N PHE A 137 2.38 -4.20 -1.48
CA PHE A 137 3.10 -4.90 -0.41
C PHE A 137 4.51 -5.28 -0.86
N GLU A 138 4.68 -5.82 -2.07
CA GLU A 138 6.00 -6.17 -2.62
C GLU A 138 6.95 -4.98 -2.69
N LYS A 139 6.48 -3.82 -3.18
CA LYS A 139 7.28 -2.58 -3.21
C LYS A 139 7.71 -2.15 -1.81
N ASN A 140 6.85 -2.30 -0.80
CA ASN A 140 7.17 -1.94 0.58
C ASN A 140 8.15 -2.93 1.26
N LEU A 141 8.25 -4.18 0.78
CA LEU A 141 9.20 -5.17 1.32
C LEU A 141 10.65 -4.72 1.22
N LYS A 142 11.01 -3.91 0.21
CA LYS A 142 12.34 -3.31 0.04
C LYS A 142 12.81 -2.58 1.30
N TYR A 143 11.87 -2.00 2.05
CA TYR A 143 12.13 -1.26 3.28
C TYR A 143 11.87 -2.04 4.55
N SER A 144 11.66 -3.36 4.50
CA SER A 144 11.58 -4.13 5.74
C SER A 144 12.96 -4.28 6.39
N THR A 145 12.99 -4.16 7.71
CA THR A 145 14.14 -4.58 8.53
C THR A 145 14.26 -6.10 8.58
N LYS A 146 13.14 -6.83 8.50
CA LYS A 146 13.08 -8.30 8.55
C LYS A 146 13.24 -8.87 7.13
N LYS A 147 14.06 -9.92 6.98
CA LYS A 147 14.30 -10.56 5.67
C LYS A 147 13.16 -11.49 5.25
N ASP A 148 12.58 -12.21 6.20
CA ASP A 148 11.59 -13.26 5.93
C ASP A 148 10.16 -12.75 6.09
N MET A 149 9.82 -11.70 5.33
CA MET A 149 8.47 -11.16 5.34
C MET A 149 7.55 -11.96 4.40
N PRO A 150 6.35 -12.36 4.86
CA PRO A 150 5.40 -13.11 4.04
C PRO A 150 4.82 -12.26 2.91
N LEU A 151 4.64 -12.88 1.75
CA LEU A 151 3.92 -12.33 0.59
C LEU A 151 2.40 -12.43 0.80
N LEU A 152 1.64 -11.60 0.08
CA LEU A 152 0.17 -11.58 0.15
C LEU A 152 -0.48 -12.91 -0.27
N GLY A 153 0.19 -13.62 -1.18
CA GLY A 153 -0.28 -14.89 -1.74
C GLY A 153 -1.36 -14.72 -2.80
N ASN A 154 -2.23 -15.70 -2.90
CA ASN A 154 -3.31 -15.81 -3.87
C ASN A 154 -4.62 -16.23 -3.20
N LYS A 155 -5.67 -16.44 -4.01
CA LYS A 155 -7.01 -16.87 -3.55
C LYS A 155 -7.00 -18.22 -2.81
N GLU A 156 -6.03 -19.09 -3.10
CA GLU A 156 -5.93 -20.48 -2.59
C GLU A 156 -5.01 -20.57 -1.36
N THR A 157 -4.43 -19.44 -0.95
CA THR A 157 -3.49 -19.40 0.17
C THR A 157 -4.19 -19.83 1.47
N PRO A 158 -3.61 -20.79 2.22
CA PRO A 158 -4.20 -21.27 3.47
C PRO A 158 -4.42 -20.15 4.47
N LEU A 159 -5.52 -20.21 5.23
CA LEU A 159 -5.88 -19.19 6.21
C LEU A 159 -4.78 -18.92 7.24
N GLN A 160 -4.05 -19.97 7.66
CA GLN A 160 -2.93 -19.83 8.59
C GLN A 160 -1.84 -18.92 8.03
N SER A 161 -1.51 -19.06 6.74
CA SER A 161 -0.55 -18.20 6.05
C SER A 161 -1.07 -16.77 5.91
N VAL A 162 -2.38 -16.59 5.67
CA VAL A 162 -3.02 -15.26 5.63
C VAL A 162 -2.96 -14.57 6.99
N GLN A 163 -3.27 -15.29 8.07
CA GLN A 163 -3.16 -14.75 9.43
C GLN A 163 -1.72 -14.40 9.79
N PHE A 164 -0.76 -15.26 9.42
CA PHE A 164 0.67 -14.99 9.61
C PHE A 164 1.14 -13.77 8.81
N PHE A 165 0.62 -13.59 7.58
CA PHE A 165 0.85 -12.41 6.76
C PHE A 165 0.46 -11.14 7.51
N TYR A 166 -0.81 -11.01 7.91
CA TYR A 166 -1.28 -9.81 8.61
C TYR A 166 -0.61 -9.60 9.95
N LYS A 167 -0.31 -10.68 10.70
CA LYS A 167 0.45 -10.58 11.96
C LYS A 167 1.85 -9.99 11.72
N SER A 168 2.54 -10.46 10.68
CA SER A 168 3.89 -9.97 10.34
C SER A 168 3.86 -8.52 9.88
N TRP A 169 2.89 -8.15 9.05
CA TRP A 169 2.74 -6.78 8.52
C TRP A 169 2.26 -5.76 9.57
N ARG A 170 1.49 -6.17 10.59
CA ARG A 170 1.19 -5.33 11.75
C ARG A 170 2.41 -5.05 12.62
N ALA A 171 3.41 -5.95 12.59
CA ALA A 171 4.70 -5.81 13.25
C ALA A 171 5.81 -5.38 12.26
N PHE A 172 5.44 -4.64 11.21
CA PHE A 172 6.36 -4.16 10.19
C PHE A 172 7.27 -3.06 10.74
N GLU A 173 8.56 -3.23 10.53
CA GLU A 173 9.59 -2.25 10.88
C GLU A 173 10.22 -1.74 9.59
N SER A 174 10.13 -0.43 9.37
CA SER A 174 10.67 0.21 8.18
C SER A 174 12.11 0.68 8.44
N LYS A 175 13.03 0.26 7.57
CA LYS A 175 14.40 0.83 7.48
C LYS A 175 14.50 2.00 6.50
N ARG A 176 13.38 2.48 5.95
CA ARG A 176 13.34 3.57 4.97
C ARG A 176 13.95 4.85 5.55
N SER A 177 14.76 5.55 4.75
CA SER A 177 15.39 6.82 5.17
C SER A 177 14.64 8.04 4.65
N PHE A 178 14.54 9.08 5.47
CA PHE A 178 13.91 10.35 5.10
C PHE A 178 14.92 11.51 5.03
N ASP A 179 16.22 11.21 5.00
CA ASP A 179 17.27 12.22 5.08
C ASP A 179 17.17 13.25 3.95
N TYR A 180 17.01 12.79 2.70
CA TYR A 180 17.01 13.67 1.53
C TYR A 180 15.81 14.61 1.42
N PHE A 181 14.71 14.36 2.17
CA PHE A 181 13.62 15.32 2.27
C PHE A 181 14.07 16.64 2.93
N PHE A 182 15.06 16.57 3.83
CA PHE A 182 15.44 17.71 4.68
C PHE A 182 16.88 18.19 4.49
N VAL A 183 17.67 17.55 3.62
CA VAL A 183 19.00 18.06 3.24
C VAL A 183 18.87 19.43 2.58
N THR A 184 19.51 20.45 3.15
CA THR A 184 19.59 21.81 2.59
C THR A 184 21.01 22.12 2.15
N ASN A 185 21.15 22.84 1.02
CA ASN A 185 22.46 23.27 0.51
C ASN A 185 23.03 24.51 1.27
N SER A 186 22.30 25.07 2.24
CA SER A 186 22.66 26.34 2.90
C SER A 186 23.42 26.20 4.22
N MET A 187 23.87 24.99 4.57
CA MET A 187 24.54 24.71 5.85
C MET A 187 25.97 25.28 5.94
N ASP A 188 26.57 25.62 4.80
CA ASP A 188 27.95 26.08 4.70
C ASP A 188 28.14 27.51 5.20
N ASN A 189 27.10 28.35 5.10
CA ASN A 189 27.13 29.77 5.52
C ASN A 189 26.60 29.99 6.95
N MET A 190 26.29 28.93 7.69
CA MET A 190 25.71 29.01 9.03
C MET A 190 26.78 28.97 10.13
N ASN A 191 26.59 29.76 11.18
CA ASN A 191 27.42 29.67 12.39
C ASN A 191 27.14 28.36 13.17
N SER A 192 27.99 28.03 14.15
CA SER A 192 27.90 26.77 14.91
C SER A 192 26.54 26.59 15.61
N TYR A 193 25.98 27.66 16.18
CA TYR A 193 24.68 27.63 16.85
C TYR A 193 23.54 27.35 15.87
N GLN A 194 23.48 28.09 14.76
CA GLN A 194 22.51 27.90 13.68
C GLN A 194 22.59 26.50 13.09
N ARG A 195 23.82 25.98 12.88
CA ARG A 195 24.02 24.61 12.40
C ARG A 195 23.46 23.58 13.36
N LYS A 196 23.67 23.75 14.67
CA LYS A 196 23.13 22.85 15.70
C LYS A 196 21.59 22.89 15.73
N GLU A 197 21.00 24.07 15.63
CA GLU A 197 19.55 24.23 15.61
C GLU A 197 18.93 23.56 14.37
N GLU A 198 19.50 23.80 13.20
CA GLU A 198 19.01 23.23 11.94
C GLU A 198 19.17 21.70 11.91
N LEU A 199 20.28 21.15 12.41
CA LEU A 199 20.43 19.70 12.57
C LEU A 199 19.38 19.11 13.53
N THR A 200 19.04 19.83 14.60
CA THR A 200 17.98 19.40 15.54
C THR A 200 16.62 19.42 14.85
N ARG A 201 16.34 20.47 14.07
CA ARG A 201 15.12 20.61 13.27
C ARG A 201 14.99 19.47 12.25
N GLN A 202 16.06 19.17 11.51
CA GLN A 202 16.11 18.06 10.55
C GLN A 202 15.83 16.72 11.24
N LYS A 203 16.50 16.42 12.37
CA LYS A 203 16.24 15.19 13.14
C LYS A 203 14.78 15.08 13.59
N ASN A 204 14.18 16.17 14.05
CA ASN A 204 12.78 16.18 14.46
C ASN A 204 11.83 15.96 13.27
N ASN A 205 12.12 16.56 12.13
CA ASN A 205 11.32 16.38 10.92
C ASN A 205 11.43 14.95 10.35
N ILE A 206 12.63 14.35 10.39
CA ILE A 206 12.84 12.94 10.04
C ILE A 206 12.00 12.05 10.96
N LYS A 207 12.05 12.26 12.28
CA LYS A 207 11.22 11.50 13.24
C LYS A 207 9.72 11.61 12.93
N LYS A 208 9.24 12.81 12.60
CA LYS A 208 7.83 13.02 12.21
C LYS A 208 7.49 12.24 10.94
N LYS A 209 8.34 12.28 9.91
CA LYS A 209 8.13 11.53 8.66
C LYS A 209 8.18 10.01 8.89
N SER A 210 9.09 9.52 9.73
CA SER A 210 9.12 8.11 10.13
C SER A 210 7.84 7.68 10.85
N ALA A 211 7.26 8.53 11.70
CA ALA A 211 5.98 8.24 12.33
C ALA A 211 4.81 8.22 11.32
N GLN A 212 4.81 9.15 10.34
CA GLN A 212 3.85 9.15 9.24
C GLN A 212 3.95 7.88 8.39
N GLU A 213 5.16 7.37 8.15
CA GLU A 213 5.37 6.12 7.42
C GLU A 213 4.76 4.92 8.15
N ILE A 214 4.95 4.84 9.47
CA ILE A 214 4.34 3.78 10.28
C ILE A 214 2.81 3.84 10.20
N GLN A 215 2.24 5.05 10.29
CA GLN A 215 0.80 5.25 10.13
C GLN A 215 0.32 4.87 8.73
N ARG A 216 1.09 5.21 7.68
CA ARG A 216 0.80 4.87 6.28
C ARG A 216 0.75 3.35 6.07
N ILE A 217 1.75 2.62 6.56
CA ILE A 217 1.78 1.16 6.48
C ILE A 217 0.65 0.53 7.30
N SER A 218 0.40 1.03 8.52
CA SER A 218 -0.72 0.55 9.35
C SER A 218 -2.07 0.71 8.63
N ARG A 219 -2.31 1.88 8.02
CA ARG A 219 -3.51 2.14 7.22
C ARG A 219 -3.62 1.18 6.03
N LEU A 220 -2.54 0.97 5.29
CA LEU A 220 -2.50 0.02 4.16
C LEU A 220 -2.88 -1.39 4.62
N VAL A 221 -2.32 -1.84 5.75
CA VAL A 221 -2.54 -3.19 6.31
C VAL A 221 -3.99 -3.37 6.75
N GLU A 222 -4.56 -2.42 7.48
CA GLU A 222 -5.95 -2.51 7.94
C GLU A 222 -6.94 -2.42 6.77
N MET A 223 -6.66 -1.56 5.78
CA MET A 223 -7.48 -1.49 4.57
C MET A 223 -7.45 -2.80 3.79
N ALA A 224 -6.27 -3.39 3.60
CA ALA A 224 -6.12 -4.69 2.97
C ALA A 224 -6.84 -5.79 3.76
N TYR A 225 -6.78 -5.75 5.10
CA TYR A 225 -7.44 -6.73 5.97
C TYR A 225 -8.96 -6.67 5.83
N ASN A 226 -9.54 -5.47 5.77
CA ASN A 226 -10.98 -5.27 5.61
C ASN A 226 -11.48 -5.67 4.21
N CYS A 227 -10.65 -5.49 3.18
CA CYS A 227 -11.01 -5.80 1.80
C CYS A 227 -10.69 -7.25 1.39
N ASP A 228 -9.98 -8.04 2.20
CA ASP A 228 -9.52 -9.37 1.80
C ASP A 228 -10.70 -10.34 1.60
N PRO A 229 -10.93 -10.84 0.37
CA PRO A 229 -12.03 -11.75 0.07
C PRO A 229 -11.94 -13.06 0.87
N ARG A 230 -10.72 -13.54 1.17
CA ARG A 230 -10.50 -14.81 1.90
C ARG A 230 -11.02 -14.70 3.33
N LEU A 231 -10.79 -13.57 3.98
CA LEU A 231 -11.27 -13.30 5.34
C LEU A 231 -12.76 -13.00 5.36
N ASN A 232 -13.26 -12.26 4.37
CA ASN A 232 -14.68 -11.94 4.24
C ASN A 232 -15.54 -13.19 4.04
N HIS A 233 -15.12 -14.13 3.19
CA HIS A 233 -15.81 -15.42 3.04
C HIS A 233 -15.84 -16.26 4.32
N LEU A 234 -14.79 -16.21 5.14
CA LEU A 234 -14.75 -16.93 6.42
C LEU A 234 -15.61 -16.27 7.48
N ASN A 235 -15.65 -14.94 7.53
CA ASN A 235 -16.59 -14.22 8.37
C ASN A 235 -18.03 -14.56 7.96
N GLN A 236 -18.34 -14.60 6.66
CA GLN A 236 -19.64 -15.04 6.15
C GLN A 236 -19.97 -16.49 6.53
N LYS A 237 -19.04 -17.43 6.33
CA LYS A 237 -19.23 -18.85 6.69
C LYS A 237 -19.41 -19.02 8.19
N SER A 238 -18.55 -18.42 9.02
CA SER A 238 -18.67 -18.50 10.48
C SER A 238 -19.93 -17.82 11.00
N VAL A 239 -20.40 -16.73 10.38
CA VAL A 239 -21.71 -16.15 10.69
C VAL A 239 -22.82 -17.13 10.33
N LYS A 240 -22.83 -17.69 9.12
CA LYS A 240 -23.83 -18.71 8.71
C LYS A 240 -23.82 -19.94 9.62
N GLU A 241 -22.65 -20.49 9.92
CA GLU A 241 -22.49 -21.62 10.85
C GLU A 241 -22.95 -21.25 12.27
N LYS A 242 -22.64 -20.05 12.77
CA LYS A 242 -23.19 -19.57 14.06
C LYS A 242 -24.72 -19.40 14.02
N LEU A 243 -25.29 -19.04 12.87
CA LEU A 243 -26.74 -18.94 12.67
C LEU A 243 -27.41 -20.32 12.63
N ASP A 244 -26.74 -21.31 12.05
CA ASP A 244 -27.22 -22.69 12.00
C ASP A 244 -27.06 -23.40 13.36
N ILE A 245 -25.98 -23.10 14.10
CA ILE A 245 -25.69 -23.67 15.42
C ILE A 245 -26.56 -23.04 16.52
N LYS A 246 -26.79 -21.72 16.48
CA LYS A 246 -27.70 -21.08 17.42
C LYS A 246 -29.10 -21.19 16.83
N ASN A 247 -29.89 -22.18 17.29
CA ASN A 247 -31.35 -22.24 17.09
C ASN A 247 -32.04 -21.01 17.71
N ILE A 248 -31.85 -19.85 17.09
CA ILE A 248 -32.32 -18.55 17.56
C ILE A 248 -33.81 -18.46 17.23
N LYS A 249 -34.65 -18.43 18.28
CA LYS A 249 -36.06 -18.11 18.14
C LYS A 249 -36.20 -16.59 18.00
N ILE A 250 -36.53 -16.14 16.79
CA ILE A 250 -36.82 -14.72 16.52
C ILE A 250 -38.23 -14.40 17.00
N ASN A 251 -38.42 -13.22 17.58
CA ASN A 251 -39.76 -12.72 17.89
C ASN A 251 -40.49 -12.38 16.57
N PRO A 252 -41.68 -12.94 16.29
CA PRO A 252 -42.38 -12.73 15.02
C PRO A 252 -42.68 -11.25 14.72
N LYS A 253 -42.75 -10.37 15.73
CA LYS A 253 -42.92 -8.92 15.54
C LYS A 253 -41.75 -8.23 14.84
N LEU A 254 -40.55 -8.82 14.91
CA LEU A 254 -39.36 -8.31 14.24
C LEU A 254 -39.41 -8.58 12.72
N ILE A 255 -40.17 -9.56 12.26
CA ILE A 255 -40.36 -9.87 10.84
C ILE A 255 -41.42 -8.89 10.29
N SER A 256 -40.96 -7.67 10.00
CA SER A 256 -41.81 -6.55 9.57
C SER A 256 -41.02 -5.59 8.69
N ASN A 257 -41.71 -4.79 7.87
CA ASN A 257 -41.11 -3.79 6.98
C ASN A 257 -40.11 -4.39 5.97
N GLY A 258 -40.44 -5.56 5.42
CA GLY A 258 -39.61 -6.24 4.41
C GLY A 258 -38.34 -6.88 4.94
N TRP A 259 -38.20 -7.05 6.27
CA TRP A 259 -37.08 -7.76 6.88
C TRP A 259 -37.34 -9.27 6.94
N THR A 260 -36.42 -10.06 6.39
CA THR A 260 -36.51 -11.53 6.42
C THR A 260 -36.00 -12.09 7.75
N GLU A 261 -36.43 -13.32 8.09
CA GLU A 261 -35.97 -14.01 9.29
C GLU A 261 -34.43 -14.13 9.33
N ASN A 262 -33.82 -14.43 8.17
CA ASN A 262 -32.38 -14.56 8.04
C ASN A 262 -31.66 -13.23 8.25
N GLU A 263 -32.18 -12.13 7.70
CA GLU A 263 -31.63 -10.78 7.92
C GLU A 263 -31.62 -10.40 9.41
N ILE A 264 -32.71 -10.66 10.12
CA ILE A 264 -32.82 -10.34 11.55
C ILE A 264 -31.85 -11.19 12.37
N LYS A 265 -31.68 -12.46 12.00
CA LYS A 265 -30.71 -13.39 12.58
C LYS A 265 -29.27 -12.90 12.39
N ILE A 266 -28.90 -12.53 11.16
CA ILE A 266 -27.57 -12.00 10.82
C ILE A 266 -27.28 -10.73 11.62
N LEU A 267 -28.20 -9.75 11.58
CA LEU A 267 -28.05 -8.49 12.29
C LEU A 267 -27.94 -8.70 13.80
N GLY A 268 -28.77 -9.58 14.36
CA GLY A 268 -28.73 -9.98 15.76
C GLY A 268 -27.39 -10.56 16.19
N CYS A 269 -26.81 -11.44 15.37
CA CYS A 269 -25.48 -12.00 15.64
C CYS A 269 -24.37 -10.94 15.57
N LEU A 270 -24.43 -10.05 14.58
CA LEU A 270 -23.45 -8.96 14.45
C LEU A 270 -23.49 -8.01 15.67
N ILE A 271 -24.68 -7.68 16.16
CA ILE A 271 -24.88 -6.86 17.37
C ILE A 271 -24.33 -7.56 18.61
N GLU A 272 -24.59 -8.87 18.80
CA GLU A 272 -24.02 -9.62 19.93
C GLU A 272 -22.48 -9.64 19.91
N GLU A 273 -21.88 -9.83 18.73
CA GLU A 273 -20.41 -9.84 18.59
C GLU A 273 -19.78 -8.50 18.93
N ASP A 274 -20.45 -7.41 18.58
CA ASP A 274 -19.97 -6.05 18.84
C ASP A 274 -20.12 -5.65 20.31
N LYS A 275 -21.19 -6.13 21.00
CA LYS A 275 -21.34 -6.00 22.47
C LYS A 275 -20.15 -6.60 23.21
N ASN A 276 -19.63 -7.72 22.74
CA ASN A 276 -18.49 -8.38 23.38
C ASN A 276 -17.16 -7.65 23.15
N LYS A 277 -17.11 -6.68 22.22
CA LYS A 277 -15.89 -5.95 21.86
C LYS A 277 -15.87 -4.50 22.37
N LYS A 278 -17.02 -3.82 22.53
CA LYS A 278 -17.11 -2.39 22.86
C LYS A 278 -18.28 -2.06 23.79
N GLN A 279 -18.19 -0.94 24.52
CA GLN A 279 -19.29 -0.39 25.35
C GLN A 279 -20.41 0.28 24.52
N GLN A 280 -20.11 0.77 23.31
CA GLN A 280 -21.06 1.40 22.39
C GLN A 280 -20.97 0.77 21.00
N HIS A 281 -22.12 0.60 20.36
CA HIS A 281 -22.24 -0.02 19.04
C HIS A 281 -21.74 0.88 17.91
N ASP A 282 -20.83 0.34 17.11
CA ASP A 282 -20.29 0.98 15.92
C ASP A 282 -21.18 0.67 14.70
N TRP A 283 -22.23 1.48 14.53
CA TRP A 283 -23.29 1.21 13.56
C TRP A 283 -22.84 1.27 12.10
N GLU A 284 -21.84 2.09 11.76
CA GLU A 284 -21.31 2.19 10.40
C GLU A 284 -20.55 0.92 10.02
N ASN A 285 -19.72 0.41 10.92
CA ASN A 285 -19.01 -0.85 10.74
C ASN A 285 -20.01 -2.03 10.69
N LEU A 286 -20.99 -2.06 11.59
CA LEU A 286 -22.05 -3.07 11.60
C LEU A 286 -22.86 -3.08 10.30
N PHE A 287 -23.19 -1.91 9.76
CA PHE A 287 -23.91 -1.79 8.48
C PHE A 287 -23.07 -2.30 7.31
N SER A 288 -21.79 -1.91 7.27
CA SER A 288 -20.85 -2.38 6.25
C SER A 288 -20.73 -3.91 6.28
N ARG A 289 -20.58 -4.50 7.47
CA ARG A 289 -20.55 -5.96 7.67
C ARG A 289 -21.88 -6.63 7.31
N PHE A 290 -23.01 -6.01 7.62
CA PHE A 290 -24.32 -6.55 7.30
C PHE A 290 -24.55 -6.62 5.78
N ASN A 291 -24.24 -5.55 5.06
CA ASN A 291 -24.36 -5.51 3.59
C ASN A 291 -23.35 -6.43 2.91
N LEU A 292 -22.13 -6.56 3.44
CA LEU A 292 -21.17 -7.55 2.95
C LEU A 292 -21.68 -8.99 3.09
N ASN A 293 -22.55 -9.26 4.07
CA ASN A 293 -23.12 -10.59 4.32
C ASN A 293 -24.45 -10.81 3.59
N ASN A 294 -25.05 -9.76 3.03
CA ASN A 294 -26.44 -9.78 2.56
C ASN A 294 -26.66 -8.75 1.45
N ASP A 295 -26.99 -9.20 0.23
CA ASP A 295 -27.39 -8.34 -0.91
C ASP A 295 -28.81 -7.77 -0.73
N ALA A 296 -29.20 -7.42 0.49
CA ALA A 296 -30.57 -7.09 0.86
C ALA A 296 -31.00 -5.66 0.49
N GLY A 297 -30.09 -4.83 -0.05
CA GLY A 297 -30.38 -3.48 -0.53
C GLY A 297 -30.95 -2.52 0.53
N LYS A 298 -30.73 -2.78 1.83
CA LYS A 298 -31.32 -2.00 2.93
C LYS A 298 -30.62 -0.65 3.09
N ASN A 299 -31.40 0.41 3.32
CA ASN A 299 -30.84 1.73 3.61
C ASN A 299 -30.27 1.76 5.05
N TYR A 300 -29.22 2.56 5.27
CA TYR A 300 -28.60 2.76 6.59
C TYR A 300 -29.61 3.16 7.68
N ASN A 301 -30.56 4.03 7.34
CA ASN A 301 -31.60 4.47 8.28
C ASN A 301 -32.52 3.32 8.70
N GLU A 302 -32.91 2.46 7.77
CA GLU A 302 -33.74 1.28 8.05
C GLU A 302 -32.99 0.28 8.92
N PHE A 303 -31.70 0.06 8.60
CA PHE A 303 -30.80 -0.79 9.37
C PHE A 303 -30.65 -0.32 10.82
N LEU A 304 -30.43 0.98 11.02
CA LEU A 304 -30.31 1.57 12.36
C LEU A 304 -31.57 1.39 13.20
N VAL A 305 -32.74 1.65 12.62
CA VAL A 305 -34.02 1.48 13.29
C VAL A 305 -34.22 0.02 13.69
N LYS A 306 -33.95 -0.91 12.77
CA LYS A 306 -34.10 -2.34 13.04
C LYS A 306 -33.12 -2.86 14.08
N GLY A 307 -31.86 -2.40 14.03
CA GLY A 307 -30.85 -2.75 15.02
C GLY A 307 -31.24 -2.33 16.43
N LYS A 308 -31.77 -1.11 16.60
CA LYS A 308 -32.30 -0.62 17.88
C LYS A 308 -33.52 -1.42 18.33
N GLU A 309 -34.41 -1.80 17.41
CA GLU A 309 -35.57 -2.65 17.69
C GLU A 309 -35.16 -4.03 18.22
N ILE A 310 -34.16 -4.65 17.59
CA ILE A 310 -33.58 -5.94 18.01
C ILE A 310 -32.96 -5.83 19.40
N ILE A 311 -32.20 -4.75 19.68
CA ILE A 311 -31.61 -4.52 21.01
C ILE A 311 -32.72 -4.38 22.07
N ARG A 312 -33.80 -3.66 21.76
CA ARG A 312 -34.93 -3.43 22.67
C ARG A 312 -35.72 -4.71 22.95
N MET A 313 -35.98 -5.52 21.92
CA MET A 313 -36.82 -6.72 22.04
C MET A 313 -36.05 -7.95 22.54
N GLY A 314 -34.73 -7.99 22.36
CA GLY A 314 -33.87 -9.08 22.78
C GLY A 314 -34.03 -10.35 21.94
N ILE A 315 -32.92 -11.03 21.68
CA ILE A 315 -32.91 -12.33 21.00
C ILE A 315 -32.79 -13.43 22.06
N LYS A 316 -33.83 -14.27 22.21
CA LYS A 316 -33.80 -15.39 23.18
C LYS A 316 -33.05 -16.58 22.56
N LYS A 317 -31.93 -16.98 23.17
CA LYS A 317 -31.27 -18.26 22.86
C LYS A 317 -32.21 -19.40 23.29
N SER A 318 -32.41 -20.41 22.45
CA SER A 318 -33.14 -21.60 22.86
C SER A 318 -32.38 -22.29 23.99
N SER A 319 -32.96 -22.36 25.19
CA SER A 319 -32.44 -23.19 26.25
C SER A 319 -32.62 -24.65 25.85
N SER A 320 -31.58 -25.31 25.34
CA SER A 320 -31.49 -26.76 25.42
C SER A 320 -31.19 -27.10 26.88
N ALA A 321 -32.23 -27.38 27.66
CA ALA A 321 -32.07 -27.95 28.98
C ALA A 321 -31.32 -29.29 28.84
N PRO A 322 -30.24 -29.55 29.60
CA PRO A 322 -29.66 -30.88 29.65
C PRO A 322 -30.72 -31.83 30.21
N GLY A 323 -31.10 -32.83 29.40
CA GLY A 323 -32.09 -33.83 29.77
C GLY A 323 -31.71 -34.49 31.10
N PHE A 324 -32.55 -34.28 32.11
CA PHE A 324 -32.44 -34.95 33.40
C PHE A 324 -32.75 -36.43 33.19
N VAL A 325 -31.72 -37.28 33.14
CA VAL A 325 -31.87 -38.74 33.12
C VAL A 325 -32.09 -39.20 34.57
N PRO A 326 -33.24 -39.78 34.94
CA PRO A 326 -33.45 -40.25 36.30
C PRO A 326 -32.52 -41.44 36.57
N ARG A 327 -31.67 -41.30 37.58
CA ARG A 327 -30.84 -42.38 38.12
C ARG A 327 -31.77 -43.51 38.58
N LYS A 328 -31.79 -44.62 37.84
CA LYS A 328 -32.34 -45.88 38.34
C LYS A 328 -31.47 -46.34 39.52
N ARG A 329 -32.06 -46.36 40.73
CA ARG A 329 -31.47 -47.06 41.88
C ARG A 329 -31.44 -48.56 41.54
N LYS A 330 -30.27 -49.17 41.65
CA LYS A 330 -30.11 -50.60 41.89
C LYS A 330 -29.49 -50.76 43.27
#